data_AF-B5TZF6-F1
#
_entry.id   AF-B5TZF6-F1
#
_cell.length_a   1.000
_cell.length_b   1.000
_cell.length_c   1.000
_cell.angle_alpha   90.00
_cell.angle_beta   90.00
_cell.angle_gamma   90.00
#
_symmetry.space_group_name_H-M   'P 1'
#
loop_
_entity.id
_entity.type
_entity.pdbx_description
1 polymer ?
#
loop_
_entity_poly.entity_id
_entity_poly.type
_entity_poly.pdbx_seq_one_letter_code
_entity_poly.pdbx_strand_id
1 'polypeptide(L)' 'SLKVLASKYNCDKQICRKCYARLPPRATNCRKRGCGHSSQLRPYVLLHVHIPLREVDELWQLLVRRS' A
#
# COMPACT_ATOMS: atom_id res chain seq x y z
N SER A 1 -4.68 -16.30 20.11
CA SER A 1 -4.03 -17.13 19.06
C SER A 1 -3.07 -16.28 18.25
N LEU A 2 -1.84 -16.76 18.00
CA LEU A 2 -0.82 -16.06 17.20
C LEU A 2 -1.27 -15.73 15.77
N LYS A 3 -2.18 -16.55 15.21
CA LYS A 3 -2.76 -16.32 13.89
C LYS A 3 -3.48 -14.98 13.80
N VAL A 4 -4.25 -14.62 14.82
CA VAL A 4 -4.98 -13.34 14.89
C VAL A 4 -4.01 -12.16 14.96
N LEU A 5 -2.94 -12.31 15.75
CA LEU A 5 -1.90 -11.30 15.86
C LEU A 5 -1.22 -11.07 14.51
N ALA A 6 -0.81 -12.14 13.83
CA ALA A 6 -0.18 -12.08 12.52
C ALA A 6 -1.10 -11.46 11.46
N SER A 7 -2.39 -11.83 11.43
CA SER A 7 -3.36 -11.26 10.50
C SER A 7 -3.53 -9.75 10.67
N LYS A 8 -3.56 -9.26 11.92
CA LYS A 8 -3.68 -7.82 12.20
C LYS A 8 -2.53 -7.00 11.63
N TYR A 9 -1.30 -7.52 11.67
CA TYR A 9 -0.13 -6.79 11.18
C TYR A 9 0.10 -6.96 9.68
N ASN A 10 -0.20 -8.14 9.13
CA ASN A 10 0.20 -8.47 7.77
C ASN A 10 -0.95 -8.46 6.76
N CYS A 11 -2.16 -8.85 7.18
CA CYS A 11 -3.28 -9.09 6.27
C CYS A 11 -4.30 -7.94 6.28
N ASP A 12 -4.62 -7.43 7.48
CA ASP A 12 -5.67 -6.41 7.65
C ASP A 12 -5.15 -5.03 7.27
N LYS A 13 -5.08 -4.77 5.96
CA LYS A 13 -4.56 -3.54 5.37
C LYS A 13 -5.44 -3.08 4.21
N GLN A 14 -5.37 -1.79 3.91
CA GLN A 14 -5.87 -1.25 2.65
C GLN A 14 -4.70 -0.91 1.73
N ILE A 15 -4.95 -0.92 0.43
CA ILE A 15 -4.02 -0.55 -0.62
C ILE A 15 -4.62 0.60 -1.42
N CYS A 16 -3.84 1.65 -1.69
CA CYS A 16 -4.28 2.69 -2.61
C CYS A 16 -4.26 2.18 -4.06
N ARG A 17 -5.31 2.46 -4.85
CA ARG A 17 -5.38 2.05 -6.26
C ARG A 17 -4.42 2.80 -7.17
N LYS A 18 -3.97 4.00 -6.78
CA LYS A 18 -3.09 4.85 -7.59
C LYS A 18 -1.61 4.63 -7.32
N CYS A 19 -1.23 4.51 -6.03
CA CYS A 19 0.18 4.41 -5.63
C CYS A 19 0.54 3.11 -4.92
N TYR A 20 -0.40 2.17 -4.79
CA TYR A 20 -0.21 0.86 -4.17
C TYR A 20 0.35 0.86 -2.74
N ALA A 21 0.33 2.01 -2.07
CA ALA A 21 0.79 2.13 -0.69
C ALA A 21 -0.07 1.28 0.25
N ARG A 22 0.58 0.55 1.16
CA ARG A 22 -0.04 -0.12 2.31
C ARG A 22 -0.52 0.91 3.34
N LEU A 23 -1.78 0.79 3.73
CA LEU A 23 -2.53 1.70 4.60
C LEU A 23 -3.21 0.91 5.74
N PRO A 24 -3.51 1.57 6.87
CA PRO A 24 -4.28 0.93 7.93
C PRO A 24 -5.69 0.57 7.46
N PRO A 25 -6.33 -0.46 8.05
CA PRO A 25 -7.62 -0.98 7.60
C PRO A 25 -8.78 0.04 7.67
N ARG A 26 -8.64 1.07 8.52
CA ARG A 26 -9.62 2.15 8.71
C ARG A 26 -9.30 3.43 7.92
N ALA A 27 -8.30 3.41 7.04
CA ALA A 27 -8.00 4.58 6.21
C ALA A 27 -9.14 4.84 5.23
N THR A 28 -9.59 6.10 5.15
CA THR A 28 -10.52 6.58 4.12
C THR A 28 -9.79 7.22 2.94
N ASN A 29 -8.60 7.80 3.19
CA ASN A 29 -7.76 8.45 2.19
C ASN A 29 -6.33 7.89 2.22
N CYS A 30 -5.64 7.95 1.09
CA CYS A 30 -4.23 7.60 1.05
C CYS A 30 -3.35 8.65 1.74
N ARG A 31 -2.33 8.19 2.48
CA ARG A 31 -1.34 9.06 3.14
C ARG A 31 -0.32 9.70 2.18
N LYS A 32 -0.27 9.28 0.92
CA LYS A 32 0.79 9.70 -0.03
C LYS A 32 0.35 10.92 -0.84
N ARG A 33 1.14 11.99 -0.80
CA ARG A 33 0.95 13.20 -1.63
C ARG A 33 1.00 12.90 -3.13
N GLY A 34 1.85 11.98 -3.56
CA GLY A 34 2.01 11.62 -4.98
C GLY A 34 0.75 11.07 -5.66
N CYS A 35 -0.22 10.55 -4.89
CA CYS A 35 -1.53 10.14 -5.43
C CYS A 35 -2.65 11.16 -5.16
N GLY A 36 -2.31 12.35 -4.65
CA GLY A 36 -3.25 13.40 -4.30
C GLY A 36 -4.20 13.04 -3.16
N HIS A 37 -3.75 12.25 -2.18
CA HIS A 37 -4.59 11.78 -1.06
C HIS A 37 -5.88 11.06 -1.50
N SER A 38 -5.83 10.34 -2.63
CA SER A 38 -6.96 9.63 -3.21
C SER A 38 -7.74 8.79 -2.18
N SER A 39 -9.07 8.89 -2.23
CA SER A 39 -10.03 8.05 -1.49
C SER A 39 -10.25 6.68 -2.17
N GLN A 40 -9.66 6.46 -3.35
CA GLN A 40 -9.79 5.20 -4.09
C GLN A 40 -8.87 4.13 -3.50
N LEU A 41 -9.38 3.41 -2.51
CA LEU A 41 -8.69 2.33 -1.82
C LEU A 41 -9.29 0.96 -2.16
N ARG A 42 -8.54 -0.11 -1.88
CA ARG A 42 -9.00 -1.50 -1.95
C ARG A 42 -8.52 -2.29 -0.73
N PRO A 43 -9.26 -3.30 -0.27
CA PRO A 43 -8.74 -4.22 0.74
C PRO A 43 -7.54 -5.00 0.20
N TYR A 44 -6.54 -5.25 1.06
CA TYR A 44 -5.45 -6.17 0.74
C TYR A 44 -5.98 -7.60 0.79
N VAL A 45 -6.19 -8.19 -0.38
CA VAL A 45 -6.52 -9.61 -0.50
C VAL A 45 -5.21 -10.39 -0.67
N LEU A 46 -4.97 -11.38 0.19
CA LEU A 46 -3.80 -12.26 0.07
C LEU A 46 -3.88 -13.19 -1.15
N LEU A 47 -5.04 -13.26 -1.81
CA LEU A 47 -5.23 -14.08 -3.00
C LEU A 47 -5.59 -13.21 -4.20
N HIS A 48 -4.76 -13.38 -5.24
CA HIS A 48 -4.84 -12.95 -6.64
C HIS A 48 -4.05 -11.70 -7.07
N VAL A 49 -2.87 -12.08 -7.63
CA VAL A 49 -2.07 -11.56 -8.75
C VAL A 49 -1.16 -10.33 -8.58
N HIS A 50 0.10 -10.60 -8.93
CA HIS A 50 1.29 -9.75 -9.05
C HIS A 50 1.00 -8.29 -9.44
N ILE A 51 1.38 -7.37 -8.57
CA ILE A 51 1.93 -6.08 -9.02
C ILE A 51 3.44 -6.27 -8.93
N PRO A 52 4.19 -6.20 -10.04
CA PRO A 52 5.64 -6.29 -9.98
C PRO A 52 6.15 -5.09 -9.17
N LEU A 53 6.70 -5.37 -7.99
CA LEU A 53 7.34 -4.38 -7.10
C LEU A 53 8.44 -3.56 -7.82
N ARG A 54 8.93 -4.05 -8.97
CA ARG A 54 10.00 -3.42 -9.76
C ARG A 54 9.68 -2.00 -10.25
N GLU A 55 8.44 -1.69 -10.64
CA GLU A 55 8.11 -0.32 -11.10
C GLU A 55 7.99 0.70 -9.96
N VAL A 56 7.71 0.25 -8.74
CA VAL A 56 7.48 1.14 -7.59
C VAL A 56 8.79 1.52 -6.90
N ASP A 57 9.79 0.64 -6.94
CA ASP A 57 11.12 0.89 -6.35
C ASP A 57 11.99 1.80 -7.24
N GLU A 58 11.91 1.71 -8.57
CA GLU A 58 12.71 2.56 -9.48
C GLU A 58 12.34 4.05 -9.39
N LEU A 59 11.04 4.36 -9.27
CA LEU A 59 10.57 5.73 -9.04
C LEU A 59 10.92 6.27 -7.65
N TRP A 60 11.04 5.40 -6.64
CA TRP A 60 11.48 5.81 -5.30
C TRP A 60 12.98 6.12 -5.26
N GLN A 61 13.80 5.36 -5.99
CA GLN A 61 15.24 5.65 -6.16
C GLN A 61 15.48 6.97 -6.91
N LEU A 62 14.65 7.31 -7.91
CA LEU A 62 14.74 8.58 -8.65
C LEU A 62 14.32 9.80 -7.80
N LEU A 63 13.37 9.63 -6.87
CA LEU A 63 12.88 10.72 -6.02
C LEU A 63 13.75 10.96 -4.77
N VAL A 64 14.47 9.96 -4.27
CA VAL A 64 15.33 10.08 -3.07
C VAL A 64 16.78 10.43 -3.39
N ARG A 65 17.23 10.32 -4.64
CA ARG A 65 18.55 10.82 -5.10
C ARG A 65 18.58 12.32 -5.43
N ARG A 66 17.51 13.06 -5.17
CA ARG A 66 17.40 14.52 -5.43
C ARG A 66 17.20 15.34 -4.15
N SER A 67 17.68 14.82 -3.04
CA SER A 67 17.91 15.51 -1.76
C SER A 67 19.29 15.16 -1.25
#